data_AF-A0A1F5BJL5-F1
#
_entry.id   AF-A0A1F5BJL5-F1
#
_cell.length_a   1.000
_cell.length_b   1.000
_cell.length_c   1.000
_cell.angle_alpha   90.00
_cell.angle_beta   90.00
_cell.angle_gamma   90.00
#
_symmetry.space_group_name_H-M   'P 1'
#
loop_
_entity.id
_entity.type
_entity.pdbx_description
1 polymer ?
#
loop_
_entity_poly.entity_id
_entity_poly.type
_entity_poly.pdbx_seq_one_letter_code
_entity_poly.pdbx_strand_id
1 'polypeptide(L)'
;MQEIVKNIINKAVPPLLVIAAVVFLFVFTDIFKKEPPVMIPPPPPPPIQPSEFPDYEAFKSMEKKLVLVENRETFSPKNKPIIGRVKKTIEVGGEFSRIYIYIEASVDNGKPLTQWDSIYMSIQYVGGHIFRFNSLKVSSDTVTKLLYGLNQMPFLESIPYSETKTPIIKNWFALFRDGARLEFDAFISTLRQGGKLNLVELRYECETNSDCFIK
;
A
#
# COMPACT_ATOMS: atom_id res chain seq x y z
N MET A 1 -62.03 -47.33 31.24
CA MET A 1 -62.07 -48.07 32.52
C MET A 1 -61.04 -47.36 33.40
N GLN A 2 -61.34 -46.53 34.39
CA GLN A 2 -62.46 -46.32 35.31
C GLN A 2 -62.28 -44.87 35.83
N GLU A 3 -63.32 -44.03 35.88
CA GLU A 3 -64.06 -43.69 37.11
C GLU A 3 -63.19 -43.01 38.20
N ILE A 4 -63.58 -42.01 39.00
CA ILE A 4 -64.80 -41.24 39.27
C ILE A 4 -64.38 -40.24 40.38
N VAL A 5 -64.76 -38.97 40.23
CA VAL A 5 -65.42 -38.09 41.24
C VAL A 5 -64.69 -37.67 42.54
N LYS A 6 -65.00 -36.41 42.93
CA LYS A 6 -65.03 -35.76 44.28
C LYS A 6 -63.87 -34.79 44.49
N ASN A 7 -64.01 -33.47 44.36
CA ASN A 7 -64.94 -32.50 44.97
C ASN A 7 -64.93 -32.49 46.50
N ILE A 8 -64.83 -31.27 47.07
CA ILE A 8 -65.05 -30.84 48.49
C ILE A 8 -63.80 -30.98 49.39
N ILE A 9 -63.02 -29.91 49.63
CA ILE A 9 -63.21 -28.79 50.58
C ILE A 9 -63.17 -29.20 52.07
N ASN A 10 -62.43 -28.39 52.84
CA ASN A 10 -62.33 -28.28 54.31
C ASN A 10 -61.27 -29.14 55.02
N LYS A 11 -60.22 -28.49 55.52
CA LYS A 11 -60.24 -27.87 56.86
C LYS A 11 -58.99 -27.02 57.08
N ALA A 12 -59.24 -25.79 57.54
CA ALA A 12 -58.26 -24.79 57.91
C ALA A 12 -57.38 -25.24 59.09
N VAL A 13 -56.09 -24.89 59.04
CA VAL A 13 -55.18 -24.86 60.20
C VAL A 13 -54.80 -23.39 60.46
N PRO A 14 -54.75 -22.91 61.72
CA PRO A 14 -54.87 -21.50 62.05
C PRO A 14 -53.57 -20.67 61.86
N PRO A 15 -53.68 -19.35 61.68
CA PRO A 15 -52.70 -18.49 61.02
C PRO A 15 -51.59 -17.89 61.92
N LEU A 16 -51.26 -18.48 63.08
CA LEU A 16 -50.38 -17.79 64.05
C LEU A 16 -48.89 -18.16 64.02
N LEU A 17 -48.47 -19.19 63.29
CA LEU A 17 -47.06 -19.63 63.25
C LEU A 17 -46.29 -19.17 62.00
N VAL A 18 -46.95 -18.54 61.02
CA VAL A 18 -46.29 -18.13 59.75
C VAL A 18 -45.59 -16.76 59.87
N ILE A 19 -45.97 -15.92 60.82
CA ILE A 19 -45.53 -14.51 60.83
C ILE A 19 -44.05 -14.36 61.24
N ALA A 20 -43.51 -15.24 62.09
CA ALA A 20 -42.10 -15.14 62.52
C ALA A 20 -41.09 -15.59 61.45
N ALA A 21 -41.47 -16.52 60.56
CA ALA A 21 -40.57 -17.04 59.52
C ALA A 21 -40.51 -16.12 58.27
N VAL A 22 -41.56 -15.33 58.00
CA VAL A 22 -41.60 -14.45 56.83
C VAL A 22 -40.76 -13.18 57.04
N VAL A 23 -40.70 -12.63 58.25
CA VAL A 23 -39.94 -11.39 58.52
C VAL A 23 -38.43 -11.61 58.41
N PHE A 24 -37.91 -12.79 58.77
CA PHE A 24 -36.47 -13.07 58.69
C PHE A 24 -35.98 -13.30 57.25
N LEU A 25 -36.86 -13.77 56.35
CA LEU A 25 -36.54 -13.97 54.93
C LEU A 25 -36.57 -12.68 54.11
N PHE A 26 -37.42 -11.70 54.47
CA PHE A 26 -37.52 -10.44 53.73
C PHE A 26 -36.35 -9.47 53.98
N VAL A 27 -35.76 -9.47 55.19
CA VAL A 27 -34.65 -8.55 55.48
C VAL A 27 -33.35 -8.96 54.79
N PHE A 28 -33.17 -10.24 54.44
CA PHE A 28 -31.95 -10.72 53.77
C PHE A 28 -31.96 -10.64 52.24
N THR A 29 -33.12 -10.54 51.59
CA THR A 29 -33.18 -10.47 50.12
C THR A 29 -32.98 -9.07 49.54
N ASP A 30 -33.24 -8.01 50.32
CA ASP A 30 -33.13 -6.63 49.81
C ASP A 30 -31.71 -6.05 49.89
N ILE A 31 -30.78 -6.66 50.64
CA ILE A 31 -29.41 -6.13 50.79
C ILE A 31 -28.47 -6.58 49.64
N PHE A 32 -28.89 -7.54 48.79
CA PHE A 32 -28.05 -8.07 47.70
C PHE A 32 -28.67 -8.01 46.30
N LYS A 33 -29.53 -7.03 46.00
CA LYS A 33 -29.72 -6.63 44.60
C LYS A 33 -28.58 -5.69 44.19
N LYS A 34 -27.39 -6.26 43.94
CA LYS A 34 -26.38 -5.58 43.13
C LYS A 34 -26.95 -5.45 41.73
N GLU A 35 -27.21 -4.22 41.29
CA GLU A 35 -27.47 -3.95 39.88
C GLU A 35 -26.32 -4.54 39.07
N PRO A 36 -26.61 -5.27 37.97
CA PRO A 36 -25.55 -5.72 37.09
C PRO A 36 -24.78 -4.48 36.61
N PRO A 37 -23.43 -4.52 36.59
CA PRO A 37 -22.65 -3.38 36.12
C PRO A 37 -23.12 -3.01 34.72
N VAL A 38 -23.47 -1.74 34.53
CA VAL A 38 -23.83 -1.18 33.22
C VAL A 38 -22.65 -1.45 32.28
N MET A 39 -22.81 -2.41 31.37
CA MET A 39 -21.82 -2.65 30.33
C MET A 39 -21.87 -1.45 29.39
N ILE A 40 -20.97 -0.49 29.60
CA ILE A 40 -20.74 0.59 28.65
C ILE A 40 -20.17 -0.10 27.40
N PRO A 41 -20.86 -0.05 26.25
CA PRO A 41 -20.30 -0.60 25.02
C PRO A 41 -18.97 0.10 24.75
N PRO A 42 -17.94 -0.63 24.28
CA PRO A 42 -16.68 0.00 23.93
C PRO A 42 -16.94 1.16 22.97
N PRO A 43 -16.23 2.29 23.11
CA PRO A 43 -16.40 3.41 22.21
C PRO A 43 -16.25 2.89 20.76
N PRO A 44 -17.06 3.41 19.81
CA PRO A 44 -16.92 3.02 18.43
C PRO A 44 -15.47 3.22 18.00
N PRO A 45 -14.91 2.30 17.19
CA PRO A 45 -13.55 2.46 16.69
C PRO A 45 -13.43 3.84 16.03
N PRO A 46 -12.28 4.52 16.21
CA PRO A 46 -12.07 5.82 15.59
C PRO A 46 -12.31 5.71 14.08
N PRO A 47 -12.86 6.76 13.43
CA PRO A 47 -13.01 6.77 11.99
C PRO A 47 -11.66 6.46 11.34
N ILE A 48 -11.63 5.50 10.42
CA ILE A 48 -10.42 5.17 9.66
C ILE A 48 -10.02 6.43 8.88
N GLN A 49 -8.96 7.11 9.31
CA GLN A 49 -8.44 8.25 8.57
C GLN A 49 -7.87 7.74 7.23
N PRO A 50 -8.24 8.34 6.09
CA PRO A 50 -7.62 8.02 4.82
C PRO A 50 -6.10 8.24 4.90
N SER A 51 -5.32 7.33 4.31
CA SER A 51 -3.86 7.47 4.23
C SER A 51 -3.48 8.78 3.54
N GLU A 52 -2.41 9.41 4.02
CA GLU A 52 -1.79 10.58 3.36
C GLU A 52 -1.19 10.21 1.99
N PHE A 53 -0.86 8.93 1.78
CA PHE A 53 -0.21 8.41 0.58
C PHE A 53 -0.98 7.19 0.01
N PRO A 54 -2.23 7.36 -0.45
CA PRO A 54 -3.07 6.24 -0.84
C PRO A 54 -2.48 5.41 -2.00
N ASP A 55 -1.87 6.06 -3.00
CA ASP A 55 -1.23 5.37 -4.13
C ASP A 55 0.01 4.58 -3.69
N TYR A 56 0.77 5.11 -2.72
CA TYR A 56 1.95 4.43 -2.20
C TYR A 56 1.57 3.23 -1.32
N GLU A 57 0.50 3.32 -0.54
CA GLU A 57 -0.04 2.17 0.18
C GLU A 57 -0.59 1.10 -0.77
N ALA A 58 -1.33 1.51 -1.80
CA ALA A 58 -1.83 0.59 -2.84
C ALA A 58 -0.66 -0.11 -3.54
N PHE A 59 0.38 0.63 -3.95
CA PHE A 59 1.62 0.09 -4.49
C PHE A 59 2.26 -0.93 -3.54
N LYS A 60 2.37 -0.62 -2.24
CA LYS A 60 2.97 -1.53 -1.25
C LYS A 60 2.16 -2.80 -1.04
N SER A 61 0.83 -2.73 -1.17
CA SER A 61 -0.06 -3.90 -1.05
C SER A 61 -0.01 -4.85 -2.25
N MET A 62 0.56 -4.44 -3.39
CA MET A 62 0.70 -5.31 -4.55
C MET A 62 1.69 -6.43 -4.27
N GLU A 63 1.24 -7.68 -4.44
CA GLU A 63 2.04 -8.88 -4.20
C GLU A 63 3.03 -9.15 -5.34
N LYS A 64 2.59 -8.96 -6.59
CA LYS A 64 3.42 -9.24 -7.77
C LYS A 64 4.37 -8.08 -8.05
N LYS A 65 5.68 -8.39 -8.15
CA LYS A 65 6.75 -7.41 -8.37
C LYS A 65 7.90 -7.94 -9.21
N LEU A 66 8.64 -7.03 -9.84
CA LEU A 66 9.90 -7.30 -10.53
C LEU A 66 10.94 -6.23 -10.15
N VAL A 67 12.08 -6.65 -9.62
CA VAL A 67 13.20 -5.75 -9.33
C VAL A 67 14.08 -5.62 -10.58
N LEU A 68 14.06 -4.44 -11.20
CA LEU A 68 14.84 -4.11 -12.38
C LEU A 68 16.26 -3.68 -12.02
N VAL A 69 16.44 -2.95 -10.92
CA VAL A 69 17.75 -2.50 -10.45
C VAL A 69 17.79 -2.58 -8.94
N GLU A 70 18.92 -3.03 -8.39
CA GLU A 70 19.18 -3.01 -6.96
C GLU A 70 20.64 -2.63 -6.72
N ASN A 71 20.86 -1.65 -5.83
CA ASN A 71 22.17 -1.22 -5.34
C ASN A 71 23.23 -0.98 -6.44
N ARG A 72 22.86 -0.31 -7.52
CA ARG A 72 23.74 -0.10 -8.69
C ARG A 72 24.35 1.30 -8.69
N GLU A 73 25.67 1.37 -8.56
CA GLU A 73 26.41 2.61 -8.85
C GLU A 73 26.31 2.96 -10.33
N THR A 74 25.96 4.21 -10.64
CA THR A 74 25.83 4.70 -12.01
C THR A 74 25.95 6.22 -12.08
N PHE A 75 26.72 6.69 -13.06
CA PHE A 75 26.92 8.12 -13.32
C PHE A 75 27.38 8.33 -14.78
N SER A 76 27.27 9.57 -15.26
CA SER A 76 27.57 9.95 -16.65
C SER A 76 28.72 10.96 -16.69
N PRO A 77 29.99 10.51 -16.61
CA PRO A 77 31.14 11.42 -16.62
C PRO A 77 31.24 12.19 -17.95
N LYS A 78 31.72 13.43 -17.88
CA LYS A 78 31.85 14.30 -19.06
C LYS A 78 32.74 13.66 -20.12
N ASN A 79 32.25 13.62 -21.36
CA ASN A 79 32.97 13.09 -22.54
C ASN A 79 33.43 11.63 -22.39
N LYS A 80 32.75 10.83 -21.56
CA LYS A 80 33.06 9.43 -21.32
C LYS A 80 31.78 8.59 -21.39
N PRO A 81 31.90 7.28 -21.64
CA PRO A 81 30.75 6.39 -21.55
C PRO A 81 30.09 6.44 -20.17
N ILE A 82 28.77 6.21 -20.14
CA ILE A 82 28.01 6.09 -18.89
C ILE A 82 28.52 4.86 -18.12
N ILE A 83 28.82 5.06 -16.84
CA ILE A 83 29.24 4.00 -15.95
C ILE A 83 27.99 3.43 -15.27
N GLY A 84 27.94 2.10 -15.16
CA GLY A 84 26.88 1.42 -14.41
C GLY A 84 25.50 1.37 -15.06
N ARG A 85 25.37 1.82 -16.32
CA ARG A 85 24.11 1.74 -17.10
C ARG A 85 23.55 0.33 -17.04
N VAL A 86 22.25 0.23 -16.76
CA VAL A 86 21.53 -1.04 -16.68
C VAL A 86 20.76 -1.23 -17.96
N LYS A 87 20.90 -2.41 -18.55
CA LYS A 87 20.05 -2.88 -19.65
C LYS A 87 19.49 -4.24 -19.29
N LYS A 88 18.19 -4.41 -19.39
CA LYS A 88 17.49 -5.67 -19.14
C LYS A 88 16.45 -5.93 -20.20
N THR A 89 16.20 -7.19 -20.49
CA THR A 89 14.99 -7.61 -21.20
C THR A 89 13.95 -7.97 -20.17
N ILE A 90 12.72 -7.50 -20.38
CA ILE A 90 11.54 -7.85 -19.59
C ILE A 90 10.64 -8.72 -20.45
N GLU A 91 10.23 -9.87 -19.94
CA GLU A 91 9.22 -10.73 -20.56
C GLU A 91 7.86 -10.50 -19.88
N VAL A 92 6.83 -10.32 -20.69
CA VAL A 92 5.48 -9.98 -20.24
C VAL A 92 4.51 -11.07 -20.68
N GLY A 93 3.64 -11.49 -19.77
CA GLY A 93 2.52 -12.38 -20.07
C GLY A 93 1.24 -11.98 -19.35
N GLY A 94 0.11 -12.29 -19.95
CA GLY A 94 -1.23 -11.97 -19.46
C GLY A 94 -1.60 -10.49 -19.58
N GLU A 95 -2.68 -10.13 -18.88
CA GLU A 95 -3.28 -8.79 -18.89
C GLU A 95 -3.21 -8.15 -17.50
N PHE A 96 -2.94 -6.85 -17.48
CA PHE A 96 -2.74 -6.08 -16.27
C PHE A 96 -3.90 -5.11 -16.07
N SER A 97 -4.28 -4.87 -14.83
CA SER A 97 -5.21 -3.78 -14.47
C SER A 97 -4.44 -2.50 -14.15
N ARG A 98 -3.25 -2.63 -13.55
CA ARG A 98 -2.34 -1.51 -13.26
C ARG A 98 -0.90 -1.98 -13.05
N ILE A 99 0.03 -1.11 -13.42
CA ILE A 99 1.46 -1.28 -13.18
C ILE A 99 2.01 0.04 -12.69
N TYR A 100 2.80 -0.03 -11.62
CA TYR A 100 3.56 1.06 -11.06
C TYR A 100 5.05 0.81 -11.20
N ILE A 101 5.82 1.90 -11.34
CA ILE A 101 7.27 1.88 -11.21
C ILE A 101 7.68 2.75 -10.03
N TYR A 102 8.53 2.19 -9.18
CA TYR A 102 9.12 2.85 -8.03
C TYR A 102 10.63 2.94 -8.19
N ILE A 103 11.18 4.12 -7.89
CA ILE A 103 12.58 4.43 -8.09
C ILE A 103 13.13 5.03 -6.81
N GLU A 104 14.22 4.45 -6.31
CA GLU A 104 15.05 5.04 -5.27
C GLU A 104 16.42 5.35 -5.85
N ALA A 105 16.83 6.61 -5.75
CA ALA A 105 18.09 7.08 -6.29
C ALA A 105 18.77 8.03 -5.32
N SER A 106 20.10 8.00 -5.34
CA SER A 106 20.93 8.86 -4.51
C SER A 106 22.24 9.21 -5.20
N VAL A 107 22.94 10.14 -4.58
CA VAL A 107 24.20 10.74 -4.99
C VAL A 107 25.05 10.97 -3.75
N ASP A 108 26.37 11.07 -3.91
CA ASP A 108 27.32 11.40 -2.84
C ASP A 108 27.05 10.65 -1.52
N ASN A 109 26.95 9.32 -1.60
CA ASN A 109 26.71 8.42 -0.47
C ASN A 109 25.37 8.65 0.25
N GLY A 110 24.25 8.57 -0.50
CA GLY A 110 22.91 8.53 0.09
C GLY A 110 22.22 9.89 0.20
N LYS A 111 22.72 10.95 -0.44
CA LYS A 111 22.02 12.22 -0.55
C LYS A 111 20.95 12.16 -1.64
N PRO A 112 19.88 12.98 -1.57
CA PRO A 112 18.91 13.05 -2.64
C PRO A 112 19.52 13.69 -3.89
N LEU A 113 18.91 13.39 -5.04
CA LEU A 113 19.22 14.03 -6.30
C LEU A 113 18.88 15.53 -6.23
N THR A 114 19.67 16.34 -6.94
CA THR A 114 19.50 17.80 -7.04
C THR A 114 18.99 18.17 -8.43
N GLN A 115 18.77 19.46 -8.70
CA GLN A 115 18.44 19.95 -10.04
C GLN A 115 19.50 19.61 -11.12
N TRP A 116 20.73 19.29 -10.72
CA TRP A 116 21.83 18.96 -11.62
C TRP A 116 21.89 17.48 -11.99
N ASP A 117 20.99 16.66 -11.44
CA ASP A 117 20.96 15.22 -11.66
C ASP A 117 19.60 14.81 -12.17
N SER A 118 19.60 13.76 -12.98
CA SER A 118 18.36 13.15 -13.44
C SER A 118 18.52 11.64 -13.54
N ILE A 119 17.41 10.94 -13.46
CA ILE A 119 17.36 9.51 -13.76
C ILE A 119 16.95 9.41 -15.23
N TYR A 120 17.82 8.88 -16.07
CA TYR A 120 17.41 8.46 -17.41
C TYR A 120 16.81 7.07 -17.31
N MET A 121 15.64 6.88 -17.92
CA MET A 121 15.01 5.57 -18.02
C MET A 121 14.15 5.48 -19.28
N SER A 122 14.18 4.32 -19.92
CA SER A 122 13.30 4.01 -21.06
C SER A 122 12.87 2.55 -21.05
N ILE A 123 11.66 2.31 -21.55
CA ILE A 123 11.14 0.97 -21.85
C ILE A 123 10.80 0.93 -23.34
N GLN A 124 11.33 -0.06 -24.05
CA GLN A 124 11.17 -0.22 -25.50
C GLN A 124 11.52 1.08 -26.25
N TYR A 125 12.63 1.73 -25.87
CA TYR A 125 13.10 3.00 -26.42
C TYR A 125 12.16 4.20 -26.23
N VAL A 126 11.06 4.04 -25.49
CA VAL A 126 10.19 5.14 -25.07
C VAL A 126 10.67 5.61 -23.70
N GLY A 127 11.22 6.83 -23.62
CA GLY A 127 11.63 7.43 -22.36
C GLY A 127 12.68 8.52 -22.50
N GLY A 128 13.29 8.85 -21.37
CA GLY A 128 14.19 9.99 -21.25
C GLY A 128 14.54 10.27 -19.79
N HIS A 129 14.79 11.54 -19.48
CA HIS A 129 15.08 11.99 -18.13
C HIS A 129 13.78 12.15 -17.33
N ILE A 130 13.55 11.26 -16.36
CA ILE A 130 12.30 11.18 -15.60
C ILE A 130 12.00 12.50 -14.88
N PHE A 131 10.78 13.00 -15.07
CA PHE A 131 10.36 14.28 -14.52
C PHE A 131 9.80 14.11 -13.10
N ARG A 132 10.60 14.52 -12.11
CA ARG A 132 10.39 14.19 -10.68
C ARG A 132 9.15 14.82 -10.08
N PHE A 133 8.78 16.01 -10.54
CA PHE A 133 7.70 16.80 -9.96
C PHE A 133 6.32 16.18 -10.19
N ASN A 134 6.19 15.30 -11.18
CA ASN A 134 4.97 14.56 -11.46
C ASN A 134 4.93 13.19 -10.76
N SER A 135 5.90 12.91 -9.87
CA SER A 135 5.84 11.71 -9.03
C SER A 135 4.61 11.75 -8.14
N LEU A 136 3.97 10.59 -7.98
CA LEU A 136 3.01 10.38 -6.92
C LEU A 136 3.69 10.55 -5.57
N LYS A 137 2.92 11.02 -4.58
CA LYS A 137 3.45 11.25 -3.23
C LYS A 137 3.82 9.91 -2.59
N VAL A 138 4.99 9.88 -1.98
CA VAL A 138 5.53 8.76 -1.21
C VAL A 138 6.01 9.29 0.15
N SER A 139 6.22 8.41 1.12
CA SER A 139 6.75 8.84 2.41
C SER A 139 8.14 9.48 2.26
N SER A 140 8.38 10.58 3.00
CA SER A 140 9.64 11.33 2.94
C SER A 140 10.80 10.48 3.45
N ASP A 141 11.96 10.56 2.77
CA ASP A 141 13.19 9.89 3.19
C ASP A 141 14.42 10.75 2.84
N THR A 142 15.58 10.29 3.29
CA THR A 142 16.94 10.82 3.06
C THR A 142 17.44 10.71 1.62
N VAL A 143 16.75 9.94 0.77
CA VAL A 143 17.08 9.73 -0.66
C VAL A 143 15.92 10.16 -1.56
N THR A 144 16.17 10.30 -2.87
CA THR A 144 15.09 10.56 -3.83
C THR A 144 14.28 9.29 -4.05
N LYS A 145 12.99 9.35 -3.70
CA LYS A 145 11.99 8.31 -3.95
C LYS A 145 10.96 8.84 -4.92
N LEU A 146 10.66 8.07 -5.96
CA LEU A 146 9.70 8.43 -6.98
C LEU A 146 8.77 7.25 -7.27
N LEU A 147 7.49 7.54 -7.50
CA LEU A 147 6.47 6.57 -7.82
C LEU A 147 5.63 7.08 -8.99
N TYR A 148 5.40 6.23 -9.98
CA TYR A 148 4.56 6.57 -11.14
C TYR A 148 3.69 5.39 -11.53
N GLY A 149 2.44 5.68 -11.91
CA GLY A 149 1.64 4.77 -12.71
C GLY A 149 2.16 4.75 -14.15
N LEU A 150 2.29 3.57 -14.75
CA LEU A 150 2.85 3.46 -16.11
C LEU A 150 1.94 4.05 -17.20
N ASN A 151 0.68 4.33 -16.90
CA ASN A 151 -0.24 4.98 -17.83
C ASN A 151 0.11 6.46 -18.12
N GLN A 152 0.89 7.11 -17.25
CA GLN A 152 1.23 8.54 -17.36
C GLN A 152 2.69 8.81 -16.98
N MET A 153 3.63 8.17 -17.67
CA MET A 153 5.06 8.35 -17.42
C MET A 153 5.57 9.70 -17.95
N PRO A 154 6.05 10.61 -17.09
CA PRO A 154 6.52 11.92 -17.48
C PRO A 154 8.06 11.95 -17.60
N PHE A 155 8.58 12.45 -18.72
CA PHE A 155 10.02 12.58 -18.94
C PHE A 155 10.38 13.76 -19.85
N LEU A 156 11.66 14.15 -19.82
CA LEU A 156 12.27 15.11 -20.71
C LEU A 156 13.19 14.37 -21.69
N GLU A 157 13.06 14.67 -22.98
CA GLU A 157 13.92 14.07 -24.02
C GLU A 157 15.31 14.73 -24.09
N SER A 158 15.48 15.93 -23.51
CA SER A 158 16.70 16.72 -23.63
C SER A 158 17.29 17.13 -22.28
N ILE A 159 18.63 17.16 -22.25
CA ILE A 159 19.42 17.81 -21.20
C ILE A 159 19.68 19.30 -21.56
N PRO A 160 19.96 20.19 -20.58
CA PRO A 160 20.00 19.92 -19.14
C PRO A 160 18.61 19.64 -18.55
N TYR A 161 18.59 18.83 -17.50
CA TYR A 161 17.38 18.61 -16.70
C TYR A 161 16.92 19.93 -16.10
N SER A 162 15.62 20.18 -16.10
CA SER A 162 15.04 21.31 -15.38
C SER A 162 13.61 20.99 -14.98
N GLU A 163 13.28 21.28 -13.74
CA GLU A 163 11.93 21.11 -13.18
C GLU A 163 10.97 22.21 -13.67
N THR A 164 11.47 23.21 -14.37
CA THR A 164 10.68 24.27 -15.00
C THR A 164 10.25 23.95 -16.43
N LYS A 165 10.75 22.84 -17.02
CA LYS A 165 10.38 22.42 -18.37
C LYS A 165 9.05 21.66 -18.35
N THR A 166 8.30 21.73 -19.45
CA THR A 166 7.12 20.88 -19.65
C THR A 166 7.54 19.47 -20.02
N PRO A 167 7.15 18.43 -19.26
CA PRO A 167 7.46 17.06 -19.60
C PRO A 167 6.62 16.54 -20.76
N ILE A 168 7.16 15.58 -21.48
CA ILE A 168 6.38 14.70 -22.35
C ILE A 168 5.79 13.61 -21.47
N ILE A 169 4.48 13.35 -21.64
CA ILE A 169 3.77 12.29 -20.92
C ILE A 169 3.40 11.20 -21.91
N LYS A 170 3.77 9.95 -21.59
CA LYS A 170 3.43 8.78 -22.42
C LYS A 170 2.81 7.67 -21.59
N ASN A 171 1.96 6.89 -22.23
CA ASN A 171 1.39 5.67 -21.69
C ASN A 171 2.38 4.52 -21.92
N TRP A 172 3.26 4.26 -20.96
CA TRP A 172 4.15 3.09 -20.96
C TRP A 172 3.41 1.80 -20.66
N PHE A 173 2.28 1.86 -19.95
CA PHE A 173 1.47 0.69 -19.64
C PHE A 173 1.02 -0.05 -20.90
N ALA A 174 0.71 0.68 -21.98
CA ALA A 174 0.39 0.10 -23.30
C ALA A 174 1.51 -0.74 -23.94
N LEU A 175 2.75 -0.66 -23.43
CA LEU A 175 3.87 -1.49 -23.88
C LEU A 175 3.79 -2.91 -23.28
N PHE A 176 3.17 -3.07 -22.11
CA PHE A 176 3.05 -4.33 -21.36
C PHE A 176 1.86 -5.15 -21.87
N ARG A 177 1.98 -5.67 -23.09
CA ARG A 177 0.99 -6.57 -23.71
C ARG A 177 1.44 -8.02 -23.58
N ASP A 178 0.49 -8.94 -23.59
CA ASP A 178 0.78 -10.38 -23.56
C ASP A 178 1.77 -10.78 -24.66
N GLY A 179 2.77 -11.59 -24.28
CA GLY A 179 3.86 -12.02 -25.15
C GLY A 179 4.90 -10.94 -25.49
N ALA A 180 4.81 -9.73 -24.94
CA ALA A 180 5.77 -8.67 -25.22
C ALA A 180 7.16 -8.97 -24.62
N ARG A 181 8.19 -8.59 -25.37
CA ARG A 181 9.58 -8.59 -24.92
C ARG A 181 10.09 -7.15 -24.98
N LEU A 182 10.28 -6.55 -23.80
CA LEU A 182 10.58 -5.12 -23.67
C LEU A 182 12.03 -4.89 -23.29
N GLU A 183 12.65 -3.89 -23.91
CA GLU A 183 14.00 -3.45 -23.53
C GLU A 183 13.93 -2.36 -22.46
N PHE A 184 14.44 -2.65 -21.27
CA PHE A 184 14.63 -1.69 -20.19
C PHE A 184 16.05 -1.13 -20.21
N ASP A 185 16.16 0.20 -20.09
CA ASP A 185 17.43 0.91 -19.97
C ASP A 185 17.34 1.98 -18.89
N ALA A 186 18.30 2.05 -17.98
CA ALA A 186 18.36 3.07 -16.95
C ALA A 186 19.78 3.43 -16.52
N PHE A 187 19.97 4.70 -16.15
CA PHE A 187 21.18 5.20 -15.50
C PHE A 187 20.90 6.55 -14.80
N ILE A 188 21.79 6.97 -13.90
CA ILE A 188 21.75 8.34 -13.37
C ILE A 188 22.63 9.23 -14.24
N SER A 189 22.03 10.26 -14.81
CA SER A 189 22.75 11.33 -15.48
C SER A 189 23.20 12.34 -14.43
N THR A 190 24.42 12.16 -13.94
CA THR A 190 25.13 13.05 -13.02
C THR A 190 26.62 13.02 -13.33
N LEU A 191 27.30 14.15 -13.10
CA LEU A 191 28.77 14.21 -13.18
C LEU A 191 29.45 13.68 -11.89
N ARG A 192 28.67 13.46 -10.83
CA ARG A 192 29.17 13.04 -9.53
C ARG A 192 29.38 11.54 -9.50
N GLN A 193 30.58 11.09 -9.10
CA GLN A 193 30.94 9.67 -9.08
C GLN A 193 30.14 8.86 -8.05
N GLY A 194 29.46 9.52 -7.10
CA GLY A 194 28.62 8.88 -6.09
C GLY A 194 27.18 8.59 -6.51
N GLY A 195 26.83 8.67 -7.81
CA GLY A 195 25.49 8.35 -8.29
C GLY A 195 25.14 6.87 -8.10
N LYS A 196 23.95 6.58 -7.54
CA LYS A 196 23.49 5.23 -7.27
C LYS A 196 21.97 5.08 -7.48
N LEU A 197 21.58 4.12 -8.32
CA LEU A 197 20.21 3.59 -8.34
C LEU A 197 20.10 2.57 -7.21
N ASN A 198 19.47 2.98 -6.11
CA ASN A 198 19.28 2.12 -4.94
C ASN A 198 18.29 1.01 -5.26
N LEU A 199 17.17 1.37 -5.89
CA LEU A 199 16.12 0.44 -6.29
C LEU A 199 15.40 0.97 -7.54
N VAL A 200 15.10 0.08 -8.49
CA VAL A 200 14.05 0.30 -9.49
C VAL A 200 13.20 -0.95 -9.48
N GLU A 201 11.93 -0.84 -9.08
CA GLU A 201 11.00 -1.97 -9.04
C GLU A 201 9.70 -1.66 -9.76
N LEU A 202 9.19 -2.66 -10.46
CA LEU A 202 7.82 -2.70 -10.95
C LEU A 202 6.96 -3.46 -9.95
N ARG A 203 5.77 -2.95 -9.69
CA ARG A 203 4.70 -3.70 -9.01
C ARG A 203 3.42 -3.62 -9.83
N TYR A 204 2.65 -4.70 -9.82
CA TYR A 204 1.52 -4.83 -10.73
C TYR A 204 0.40 -5.70 -10.17
N GLU A 205 -0.78 -5.47 -10.71
CA GLU A 205 -1.96 -6.30 -10.51
C GLU A 205 -2.45 -6.82 -11.86
N CYS A 206 -2.93 -8.06 -11.87
CA CYS A 206 -3.55 -8.63 -13.06
C CYS A 206 -4.95 -8.09 -13.25
N GLU A 207 -5.44 -8.17 -14.49
CA GLU A 207 -6.85 -8.01 -14.78
C GLU A 207 -7.65 -9.19 -14.20
N THR A 208 -8.94 -8.98 -13.97
CA THR A 208 -9.84 -10.03 -13.44
C THR A 208 -9.83 -11.25 -14.37
N ASN A 209 -9.61 -12.44 -13.82
CA ASN A 209 -9.48 -13.72 -14.55
C ASN A 209 -8.25 -13.84 -15.47
N SER A 210 -7.24 -12.97 -15.31
CA SER A 210 -5.96 -13.09 -16.01
C SER A 210 -4.87 -13.58 -15.06
N ASP A 211 -4.03 -14.51 -15.53
CA ASP A 211 -2.76 -14.83 -14.85
C ASP A 211 -1.60 -14.11 -15.55
N CYS A 212 -1.28 -12.93 -15.03
CA CYS A 212 -0.25 -12.07 -15.59
C CYS A 212 1.11 -12.22 -14.89
N PHE A 213 2.19 -11.99 -15.62
CA PHE A 213 3.53 -11.94 -15.08
C PHE A 213 4.41 -10.92 -15.81
N ILE A 214 5.40 -10.41 -15.08
CA ILE A 214 6.52 -9.62 -15.58
C ILE A 214 7.79 -10.23 -14.98
N LYS A 215 8.73 -10.67 -15.81
CA LYS A 215 9.98 -11.32 -15.36
C LYS A 215 11.21 -10.85 -16.13
#